data_AF-A0A8T5TRJ7-F1
#
_entry.id   AF-A0A8T5TRJ7-F1
#
_cell.length_a   1.000
_cell.length_b   1.000
_cell.length_c   1.000
_cell.angle_alpha   90.00
_cell.angle_beta   90.00
_cell.angle_gamma   90.00
#
_symmetry.space_group_name_H-M   'P 1'
#
loop_
_entity.id
_entity.type
_entity.pdbx_description
1 polymer ?
#
loop_
_entity_poly.entity_id
_entity_poly.type
_entity_poly.pdbx_seq_one_letter_code
_entity_poly.pdbx_strand_id
1 'polypeptide(L)'
;MVESHSKSFFGQNTGIIVSSYSSSDPFTFIHCFKKKSNGIWEKPSSKEGKSIKFSLEELVLILRVLNRQNLDWQSQHNYKDNTTSISFNWEDDGAEILWINIGKYSKRLTLAQTEILRLLLSHFLHEKIIHSTFPKKLVRNVKPKDTLLQKNKEDKEIVGDLAEAYETNLSEPLNRGNISNEMSNVDGSIVGETDKAFLIKFDEIEEWIPKSAIKNQSMEQKNISQKFIIDNWILKKLNLIL
;
A
#
# COMPACT_ATOMS: atom_id res chain seq x y z
N MET A 1 14.51 -11.16 7.16
CA MET A 1 14.05 -10.72 5.83
C MET A 1 14.78 -11.50 4.76
N VAL A 2 14.08 -11.85 3.67
CA VAL A 2 14.66 -12.50 2.48
C VAL A 2 15.03 -11.44 1.46
N GLU A 3 16.09 -11.67 0.68
CA GLU A 3 16.63 -10.70 -0.29
C GLU A 3 15.70 -10.48 -1.50
N SER A 4 14.91 -11.49 -1.82
CA SER A 4 14.00 -11.47 -2.97
C SER A 4 12.64 -12.06 -2.64
N HIS A 5 11.64 -11.57 -3.36
CA HIS A 5 10.25 -11.99 -3.23
C HIS A 5 9.62 -12.10 -4.61
N SER A 6 8.72 -13.08 -4.78
CA SER A 6 8.01 -13.28 -6.03
C SER A 6 6.67 -13.95 -5.79
N LYS A 7 5.61 -13.44 -6.41
CA LYS A 7 4.27 -14.01 -6.36
C LYS A 7 3.61 -13.99 -7.72
N SER A 8 3.08 -15.14 -8.12
CA SER A 8 2.38 -15.32 -9.39
C SER A 8 0.86 -15.27 -9.21
N PHE A 9 0.18 -14.59 -10.14
CA PHE A 9 -1.26 -14.54 -10.27
C PHE A 9 -1.66 -15.04 -11.66
N PHE A 10 -2.09 -16.29 -11.73
CA PHE A 10 -2.52 -16.91 -12.99
C PHE A 10 -4.03 -16.72 -13.22
N GLY A 11 -4.40 -16.62 -14.49
CA GLY A 11 -5.76 -16.75 -14.97
C GLY A 11 -5.81 -17.76 -16.11
N GLN A 12 -6.93 -17.79 -16.84
CA GLN A 12 -7.12 -18.74 -17.93
C GLN A 12 -6.16 -18.51 -19.10
N ASN A 13 -5.99 -17.23 -19.49
CA ASN A 13 -5.22 -16.84 -20.68
C ASN A 13 -4.10 -15.85 -20.40
N THR A 14 -4.09 -15.17 -19.25
CA THR A 14 -3.06 -14.19 -18.86
C THR A 14 -2.58 -14.50 -17.45
N GLY A 15 -1.28 -14.35 -17.22
CA GLY A 15 -0.68 -14.40 -15.90
C GLY A 15 0.24 -13.20 -15.68
N ILE A 16 0.37 -12.82 -14.41
CA ILE A 16 1.35 -11.84 -13.98
C ILE A 16 2.21 -12.43 -12.85
N ILE A 17 3.47 -12.03 -12.78
CA ILE A 17 4.37 -12.27 -11.64
C ILE A 17 4.80 -10.91 -11.12
N VAL A 18 4.59 -10.68 -9.83
CA VAL A 18 5.02 -9.48 -9.13
C VAL A 18 6.23 -9.85 -8.29
N SER A 19 7.34 -9.15 -8.50
CA SER A 19 8.62 -9.54 -7.90
C SER A 19 9.48 -8.36 -7.48
N SER A 20 10.28 -8.62 -6.45
CA SER A 20 11.32 -7.76 -5.91
C SER A 20 12.59 -8.61 -5.85
N TYR A 21 13.61 -8.28 -6.65
CA TYR A 21 14.81 -9.12 -6.77
C TYR A 21 15.92 -8.79 -5.75
N SER A 22 15.87 -7.61 -5.14
CA SER A 22 16.88 -7.12 -4.21
C SER A 22 16.25 -6.06 -3.32
N SER A 23 16.32 -6.22 -1.99
CA SER A 23 15.84 -5.21 -1.02
C SER A 23 16.48 -3.83 -1.20
N SER A 24 17.69 -3.78 -1.76
CA SER A 24 18.48 -2.56 -1.93
C SER A 24 18.18 -1.76 -3.21
N ASP A 25 17.41 -2.32 -4.14
CA ASP A 25 17.01 -1.62 -5.36
C ASP A 25 15.65 -0.91 -5.18
N PRO A 26 15.52 0.39 -5.50
CA PRO A 26 14.32 1.20 -5.24
C PRO A 26 13.23 0.99 -6.31
N PHE A 27 12.98 -0.25 -6.71
CA PHE A 27 11.96 -0.60 -7.68
C PHE A 27 11.50 -2.05 -7.53
N THR A 28 10.38 -2.36 -8.17
CA THR A 28 9.84 -3.72 -8.30
C THR A 28 9.53 -4.02 -9.76
N PHE A 29 9.20 -5.27 -10.06
CA PHE A 29 8.81 -5.68 -11.41
C PHE A 29 7.43 -6.34 -11.43
N ILE A 30 6.73 -6.10 -12.54
CA ILE A 30 5.60 -6.92 -12.96
C ILE A 30 5.93 -7.54 -14.31
N HIS A 31 5.95 -8.86 -14.33
CA HIS A 31 6.13 -9.67 -15.53
C HIS A 31 4.78 -10.17 -16.01
N CYS A 32 4.41 -9.85 -17.25
CA CYS A 32 3.17 -10.28 -17.88
C CYS A 32 3.47 -11.33 -18.95
N PHE A 33 2.61 -12.33 -19.06
CA PHE A 33 2.69 -13.37 -20.08
C PHE A 33 1.28 -13.91 -20.36
N LYS A 34 1.07 -14.39 -21.58
CA LYS A 34 -0.21 -14.98 -21.98
C LYS A 34 -0.05 -16.39 -22.54
N LYS A 35 -1.16 -17.13 -22.54
CA LYS A 35 -1.27 -18.43 -23.20
C LYS A 35 -1.37 -18.18 -24.70
N LYS A 36 -0.53 -18.87 -25.48
CA LYS A 36 -0.55 -18.83 -26.95
C LYS A 36 -1.74 -19.65 -27.46
N SER A 37 -2.04 -19.50 -28.75
CA SER A 37 -3.11 -20.25 -29.43
C SER A 37 -2.95 -21.77 -29.34
N ASN A 38 -1.71 -22.26 -29.30
CA ASN A 38 -1.39 -23.68 -29.10
C ASN A 38 -1.50 -24.16 -27.64
N GLY A 39 -1.97 -23.32 -26.73
CA GLY A 39 -2.14 -23.64 -25.32
C GLY A 39 -0.86 -23.56 -24.47
N ILE A 40 0.30 -23.22 -25.06
CA ILE A 40 1.57 -23.07 -24.33
C ILE A 40 1.69 -21.65 -23.80
N TRP A 41 2.12 -21.48 -22.55
CA TRP A 41 2.40 -20.15 -21.98
C TRP A 41 3.64 -19.53 -22.63
N GLU A 42 3.59 -18.21 -22.86
CA GLU A 42 4.79 -17.42 -23.14
C GLU A 42 5.83 -17.61 -22.03
N LYS A 43 7.10 -17.76 -22.43
CA LYS A 43 8.21 -17.98 -21.52
C LYS A 43 9.10 -16.73 -21.41
N PRO A 44 9.21 -16.10 -20.22
CA PRO A 44 10.14 -15.00 -20.00
C PRO A 44 11.59 -15.35 -20.36
N SER A 45 12.01 -16.59 -20.12
CA SER A 45 13.34 -17.11 -20.48
C SER A 45 13.64 -17.05 -21.99
N SER A 46 12.60 -17.02 -22.82
CA SER A 46 12.70 -16.95 -24.28
C SER A 46 12.42 -15.54 -24.81
N LYS A 47 12.51 -14.50 -23.95
CA LYS A 47 12.18 -13.10 -24.27
C LYS A 47 10.72 -12.89 -24.68
N GLU A 48 9.83 -13.80 -24.28
CA GLU A 48 8.40 -13.63 -24.46
C GLU A 48 7.76 -12.96 -23.23
N GLY A 49 6.53 -12.48 -23.37
CA GLY A 49 5.90 -11.69 -22.32
C GLY A 49 6.32 -10.22 -22.36
N LYS A 50 6.19 -9.54 -21.22
CA LYS A 50 6.65 -8.16 -20.99
C LYS A 50 7.04 -8.00 -19.53
N SER A 51 8.18 -7.39 -19.27
CA SER A 51 8.59 -6.98 -17.92
C SER A 51 8.53 -5.47 -17.84
N ILE A 52 7.91 -4.95 -16.78
CA ILE A 52 7.84 -3.51 -16.49
C ILE A 52 8.42 -3.28 -15.09
N LYS A 53 9.27 -2.27 -14.98
CA LYS A 53 9.89 -1.84 -13.73
C LYS A 53 9.08 -0.71 -13.13
N PHE A 54 8.59 -0.85 -11.90
CA PHE A 54 7.83 0.19 -11.20
C PHE A 54 8.70 0.89 -10.16
N SER A 55 8.72 2.23 -10.17
CA SER A 55 9.40 3.03 -9.15
C SER A 55 8.64 3.02 -7.81
N LEU A 56 9.23 3.60 -6.76
CA LEU A 56 8.56 3.75 -5.47
C LEU A 56 7.33 4.66 -5.57
N GLU A 57 7.41 5.73 -6.36
CA GLU A 57 6.28 6.64 -6.60
C GLU A 57 5.13 5.92 -7.32
N GLU A 58 5.44 5.11 -8.32
CA GLU A 58 4.42 4.32 -9.01
C GLU A 58 3.81 3.24 -8.10
N LEU A 59 4.61 2.62 -7.23
CA LEU A 59 4.10 1.71 -6.20
C LEU A 59 3.13 2.42 -5.26
N VAL A 60 3.44 3.64 -4.82
CA VAL A 60 2.52 4.45 -4.02
C VAL A 60 1.22 4.69 -4.78
N LEU A 61 1.28 5.14 -6.04
CA LEU A 61 0.08 5.41 -6.84
C LEU A 61 -0.78 4.15 -7.07
N ILE A 62 -0.13 3.01 -7.35
CA ILE A 62 -0.83 1.72 -7.46
C ILE A 62 -1.50 1.39 -6.13
N LEU A 63 -0.80 1.51 -5.00
CA LEU A 63 -1.37 1.26 -3.67
C LEU A 63 -2.57 2.17 -3.37
N ARG A 64 -2.60 3.42 -3.86
CA ARG A 64 -3.79 4.28 -3.73
C ARG A 64 -5.01 3.68 -4.44
N VAL A 65 -4.83 3.09 -5.63
CA VAL A 65 -5.90 2.36 -6.33
C VAL A 65 -6.30 1.11 -5.56
N LEU A 66 -5.34 0.32 -5.09
CA LEU A 66 -5.63 -0.91 -4.33
C LEU A 66 -6.35 -0.62 -3.00
N ASN A 67 -6.02 0.49 -2.35
CA ASN A 67 -6.65 0.98 -1.11
C ASN A 67 -7.94 1.77 -1.35
N ARG A 68 -8.47 1.84 -2.59
CA ARG A 68 -9.72 2.56 -2.94
C ARG A 68 -9.69 4.06 -2.72
N GLN A 69 -8.50 4.65 -2.64
CA GLN A 69 -8.37 6.10 -2.62
C GLN A 69 -8.57 6.71 -4.00
N ASN A 70 -8.34 5.90 -5.04
CA ASN A 70 -8.57 6.22 -6.44
C ASN A 70 -9.27 5.04 -7.13
N LEU A 71 -10.20 5.32 -8.05
CA LEU A 71 -10.87 4.29 -8.84
C LEU A 71 -9.92 3.69 -9.89
N ASP A 72 -9.01 4.51 -10.40
CA ASP A 72 -8.04 4.13 -11.43
C ASP A 72 -6.73 4.91 -11.32
N TRP A 73 -5.70 4.35 -11.96
CA TRP A 73 -4.43 4.99 -12.24
C TRP A 73 -3.90 4.49 -13.58
N GLN A 74 -3.22 5.37 -14.31
CA GLN A 74 -2.56 5.03 -15.57
C GLN A 74 -1.21 5.75 -15.72
N SER A 75 -0.31 5.11 -16.46
CA SER A 75 1.02 5.63 -16.78
C SER A 75 1.49 5.11 -18.14
N GLN A 76 2.57 5.70 -18.65
CA GLN A 76 3.22 5.28 -19.89
C GLN A 76 4.72 5.13 -19.67
N HIS A 77 5.25 3.97 -20.05
CA HIS A 77 6.68 3.69 -19.98
C HIS A 77 7.27 3.71 -21.39
N ASN A 78 8.26 4.57 -21.59
CA ASN A 78 9.02 4.63 -22.83
C ASN A 78 10.33 3.88 -22.65
N TYR A 79 10.57 2.88 -23.50
CA TYR A 79 11.85 2.20 -23.55
C TYR A 79 12.29 2.02 -25.00
N LYS A 80 13.43 2.63 -25.34
CA LYS A 80 13.84 2.85 -26.74
C LYS A 80 12.71 3.58 -27.46
N ASP A 81 12.10 2.97 -28.48
CA ASP A 81 11.01 3.55 -29.27
C ASP A 81 9.66 2.88 -29.02
N ASN A 82 9.54 2.10 -27.94
CA ASN A 82 8.29 1.44 -27.58
C ASN A 82 7.68 2.07 -26.34
N THR A 83 6.53 2.71 -26.53
CA THR A 83 5.66 3.15 -25.42
C THR A 83 4.76 2.00 -24.98
N THR A 84 4.73 1.75 -23.68
CA THR A 84 3.84 0.77 -23.05
C THR A 84 2.88 1.50 -22.13
N SER A 85 1.60 1.47 -22.45
CA SER A 85 0.55 1.95 -21.54
C SER A 85 0.34 0.96 -20.41
N ILE A 86 0.13 1.49 -19.22
CA ILE A 86 -0.13 0.75 -17.98
C ILE A 86 -1.38 1.35 -17.34
N SER A 87 -2.31 0.51 -16.89
CA SER A 87 -3.42 0.96 -16.07
C SER A 87 -3.83 -0.07 -15.00
N PHE A 88 -4.33 0.46 -13.89
CA PHE A 88 -4.96 -0.26 -12.81
C PHE A 88 -6.32 0.39 -12.61
N ASN A 89 -7.40 -0.36 -12.77
CA ASN A 89 -8.75 0.19 -12.70
C ASN A 89 -9.74 -0.82 -12.12
N TRP A 90 -10.65 -0.34 -11.28
CA TRP A 90 -11.77 -1.13 -10.78
C TRP A 90 -12.90 -1.17 -11.83
N GLU A 91 -13.62 -2.29 -11.91
CA GLU A 91 -14.69 -2.49 -12.91
C GLU A 91 -15.99 -1.76 -12.57
N ASP A 92 -16.34 -1.64 -11.29
CA ASP A 92 -17.61 -1.07 -10.82
C ASP A 92 -17.53 -0.48 -9.39
N ASP A 93 -18.61 0.19 -8.98
CA ASP A 93 -18.81 0.71 -7.62
C ASP A 93 -18.82 -0.41 -6.57
N GLY A 94 -19.21 -1.63 -6.97
CA GLY A 94 -19.19 -2.84 -6.16
C GLY A 94 -17.77 -3.34 -5.84
N ALA A 95 -16.77 -2.83 -6.57
CA ALA A 95 -15.38 -2.93 -6.19
C ALA A 95 -14.88 -4.39 -6.14
N GLU A 96 -15.44 -5.33 -6.90
CA GLU A 96 -15.05 -6.75 -6.71
C GLU A 96 -13.87 -7.18 -7.59
N ILE A 97 -13.65 -6.49 -8.71
CA ILE A 97 -12.70 -6.89 -9.76
C ILE A 97 -11.76 -5.75 -10.11
N LEU A 98 -10.46 -6.01 -9.96
CA LEU A 98 -9.40 -5.11 -10.42
C LEU A 98 -8.89 -5.59 -11.78
N TRP A 99 -8.82 -4.68 -12.73
CA TRP A 99 -8.13 -4.86 -14.01
C TRP A 99 -6.74 -4.26 -13.96
N ILE A 100 -5.76 -5.06 -14.38
CA ILE A 100 -4.38 -4.64 -14.59
C ILE A 100 -4.08 -4.79 -16.08
N ASN A 101 -3.84 -3.67 -16.76
CA ASN A 101 -3.54 -3.63 -18.19
C ASN A 101 -2.11 -3.13 -18.38
N ILE A 102 -1.31 -3.89 -19.12
CA ILE A 102 0.08 -3.55 -19.46
C ILE A 102 0.29 -3.86 -20.94
N GLY A 103 0.25 -2.84 -21.79
CA GLY A 103 0.26 -2.98 -23.24
C GLY A 103 -0.82 -3.96 -23.72
N LYS A 104 -0.42 -5.05 -24.38
CA LYS A 104 -1.34 -6.10 -24.89
C LYS A 104 -1.82 -7.11 -23.84
N TYR A 105 -1.36 -7.00 -22.59
CA TYR A 105 -1.68 -7.94 -21.52
C TYR A 105 -2.75 -7.34 -20.63
N SER A 106 -3.79 -8.12 -20.35
CA SER A 106 -4.87 -7.74 -19.44
C SER A 106 -5.13 -8.87 -18.45
N LYS A 107 -5.13 -8.53 -17.16
CA LYS A 107 -5.32 -9.48 -16.06
C LYS A 107 -6.37 -8.95 -15.09
N ARG A 108 -7.47 -9.69 -14.98
CA ARG A 108 -8.44 -9.54 -13.89
C ARG A 108 -7.91 -10.20 -12.60
N LEU A 109 -8.06 -9.52 -11.49
CA LEU A 109 -7.86 -10.05 -10.15
C LEU A 109 -9.18 -9.98 -9.37
N THR A 110 -9.50 -11.08 -8.70
CA THR A 110 -10.61 -11.12 -7.74
C THR A 110 -10.22 -10.37 -6.46
N LEU A 111 -11.19 -9.98 -5.64
CA LEU A 111 -10.94 -9.32 -4.35
C LEU A 111 -9.81 -9.97 -3.53
N ALA A 112 -9.83 -11.30 -3.35
CA ALA A 112 -8.80 -12.01 -2.59
C ALA A 112 -7.40 -11.91 -3.24
N GLN A 113 -7.33 -12.00 -4.57
CA GLN A 113 -6.06 -11.83 -5.29
C GLN A 113 -5.55 -10.39 -5.19
N THR A 114 -6.46 -9.43 -5.27
CA THR A 114 -6.13 -8.01 -5.15
C THR A 114 -5.64 -7.68 -3.75
N GLU A 115 -6.24 -8.26 -2.71
CA GLU A 115 -5.80 -8.05 -1.33
C GLU A 115 -4.40 -8.63 -1.08
N ILE A 116 -4.12 -9.82 -1.62
CA ILE A 116 -2.77 -10.38 -1.59
C ILE A 116 -1.78 -9.47 -2.31
N LEU A 117 -2.16 -8.92 -3.47
CA LEU A 117 -1.32 -7.96 -4.20
C LEU A 117 -1.06 -6.70 -3.37
N ARG A 118 -2.09 -6.14 -2.74
CA ARG A 118 -2.01 -4.95 -1.88
C ARG A 118 -1.03 -5.13 -0.74
N LEU A 119 -1.19 -6.22 0.03
CA LEU A 119 -0.30 -6.58 1.13
C LEU A 119 1.14 -6.78 0.64
N LEU A 120 1.32 -7.45 -0.49
CA LEU A 120 2.64 -7.69 -1.06
C LEU A 120 3.34 -6.39 -1.52
N LEU A 121 2.63 -5.51 -2.21
CA LEU A 121 3.19 -4.23 -2.66
C LEU A 121 3.47 -3.28 -1.50
N SER A 122 2.65 -3.32 -0.45
CA SER A 122 2.89 -2.58 0.79
C SER A 122 4.16 -3.08 1.48
N HIS A 123 4.32 -4.40 1.61
CA HIS A 123 5.54 -5.03 2.12
C HIS A 123 6.77 -4.62 1.29
N PHE A 124 6.68 -4.67 -0.05
CA PHE A 124 7.78 -4.26 -0.93
C PHE A 124 8.16 -2.79 -0.74
N LEU A 125 7.17 -1.89 -0.72
CA LEU A 125 7.40 -0.47 -0.54
C LEU A 125 8.09 -0.19 0.79
N HIS A 126 7.61 -0.80 1.88
CA HIS A 126 8.20 -0.64 3.21
C HIS A 126 9.66 -1.13 3.23
N GLU A 127 9.91 -2.34 2.75
CA GLU A 127 11.26 -2.91 2.64
C GLU A 127 12.18 -2.01 1.80
N LYS A 128 11.69 -1.45 0.69
CA LYS A 128 12.48 -0.54 -0.16
C LYS A 128 12.80 0.77 0.54
N ILE A 129 11.86 1.36 1.26
CA ILE A 129 12.14 2.57 2.04
C ILE A 129 13.22 2.26 3.08
N ILE A 130 13.16 1.10 3.75
CA ILE A 130 14.17 0.76 4.76
C ILE A 130 15.54 0.45 4.15
N HIS A 131 15.63 -0.13 2.96
CA HIS A 131 16.91 -0.68 2.48
C HIS A 131 17.49 0.01 1.25
N SER A 132 16.69 0.75 0.49
CA SER A 132 17.11 1.39 -0.76
C SER A 132 17.23 2.92 -0.68
N THR A 133 16.67 3.55 0.36
CA THR A 133 16.70 5.04 0.49
C THR A 133 17.68 5.54 1.55
N PHE A 134 18.34 4.66 2.32
CA PHE A 134 19.43 5.09 3.19
C PHE A 134 20.67 5.41 2.37
N PRO A 135 21.38 6.52 2.69
CA PRO A 135 22.65 6.81 2.04
C PRO A 135 23.61 5.67 2.33
N LYS A 136 24.04 4.95 1.28
CA LYS A 136 25.14 4.00 1.41
C LYS A 136 26.34 4.79 1.91
N LYS A 137 26.76 4.59 3.17
CA LYS A 137 28.03 5.12 3.67
C LYS A 137 29.07 4.75 2.63
N LEU A 138 29.62 5.75 1.94
CA LEU A 138 30.77 5.55 1.07
C LEU A 138 31.86 5.04 2.00
N VAL A 139 32.11 3.72 1.97
CA VAL A 139 33.30 3.14 2.58
C VAL A 139 34.46 3.70 1.77
N ARG A 140 34.96 4.87 2.17
CA ARG A 140 36.27 5.33 1.74
C ARG A 140 37.22 4.24 2.20
N ASN A 141 37.87 3.57 1.26
CA ASN A 141 38.96 2.64 1.52
C ASN A 141 40.11 3.40 2.21
N VAL A 142 39.99 3.60 3.53
CA VAL A 142 41.09 4.05 4.36
C VAL A 142 41.92 2.80 4.66
N LYS A 143 43.14 2.77 4.13
CA LYS A 143 44.11 1.71 4.41
C LYS A 143 44.29 1.56 5.92
N PRO A 144 44.40 0.33 6.46
CA PRO A 144 44.49 0.13 7.90
C PRO A 144 45.87 0.60 8.38
N LYS A 145 45.87 1.55 9.31
CA LYS A 145 46.96 1.69 10.29
C LYS A 145 46.34 1.58 11.68
N ASP A 146 46.96 0.71 12.46
CA ASP A 146 46.55 0.24 13.77
C ASP A 146 46.15 1.36 14.73
N THR A 147 44.93 1.33 15.26
CA THR A 147 44.67 1.73 16.66
C THR A 147 43.34 1.12 17.18
N LEU A 148 43.51 0.15 18.08
CA LEU A 148 42.70 -0.24 19.24
C LEU A 148 41.19 0.12 19.30
N LEU A 149 40.39 -0.96 19.28
CA LEU A 149 39.18 -1.23 20.07
C LEU A 149 38.54 -0.03 20.82
N GLN A 150 37.43 0.48 20.28
CA GLN A 150 36.24 0.76 21.09
C GLN A 150 35.00 0.21 20.38
N LYS A 151 34.34 -0.71 21.08
CA LYS A 151 33.20 -1.49 20.61
C LYS A 151 31.95 -0.79 21.13
N ASN A 152 31.44 0.20 20.41
CA ASN A 152 30.17 0.82 20.78
C ASN A 152 29.02 -0.02 20.18
N LYS A 153 28.32 -0.69 21.08
CA LYS A 153 27.07 -1.43 20.84
C LYS A 153 25.90 -0.43 20.86
N GLU A 154 25.59 0.25 19.77
CA GLU A 154 24.41 1.15 19.73
C GLU A 154 23.59 1.10 18.43
N ASP A 155 23.79 0.09 17.57
CA ASP A 155 23.08 0.03 16.27
C ASP A 155 21.86 -0.93 16.25
N LYS A 156 21.34 -1.37 17.41
CA LYS A 156 20.24 -2.34 17.46
C LYS A 156 18.87 -1.80 17.90
N GLU A 157 18.79 -0.59 18.46
CA GLU A 157 17.49 -0.05 18.93
C GLU A 157 16.70 0.69 17.85
N ILE A 158 17.35 1.38 16.90
CA ILE A 158 16.65 2.24 15.92
C ILE A 158 15.80 1.44 14.91
N VAL A 159 16.14 0.17 14.66
CA VAL A 159 15.42 -0.69 13.69
C VAL A 159 14.12 -1.26 14.29
N GLY A 160 14.06 -1.43 15.62
CA GLY A 160 12.86 -1.89 16.33
C GLY A 160 11.76 -0.84 16.29
N ASP A 161 12.10 0.41 16.63
CA ASP A 161 11.14 1.52 16.74
C ASP A 161 10.49 1.89 15.40
N LEU A 162 11.23 1.78 14.28
CA LEU A 162 10.70 2.06 12.94
C LEU A 162 9.77 0.96 12.42
N ALA A 163 10.01 -0.30 12.79
CA ALA A 163 9.15 -1.42 12.45
C ALA A 163 7.87 -1.41 13.31
N GLU A 164 7.97 -1.09 14.60
CA GLU A 164 6.82 -0.95 15.48
C GLU A 164 5.94 0.26 15.08
N ALA A 165 6.56 1.38 14.68
CA ALA A 165 5.85 2.50 14.08
C ALA A 165 5.19 2.15 12.73
N TYR A 166 5.76 1.27 11.91
CA TYR A 166 5.18 0.84 10.63
C TYR A 166 3.97 -0.09 10.82
N GLU A 167 4.04 -1.05 11.74
CA GLU A 167 2.91 -1.94 12.03
C GLU A 167 1.73 -1.15 12.61
N THR A 168 2.01 -0.09 13.36
CA THR A 168 0.99 0.84 13.86
C THR A 168 0.36 1.68 12.73
N ASN A 169 1.14 2.07 11.70
CA ASN A 169 0.71 2.93 10.58
C ASN A 169 0.12 2.18 9.36
N LEU A 170 0.19 0.84 9.31
CA LEU A 170 -0.44 0.01 8.26
C LEU A 170 -1.98 0.00 8.31
N SER A 171 -2.56 0.60 9.36
CA SER A 171 -4.01 0.78 9.52
C SER A 171 -4.53 2.11 8.96
N GLU A 172 -3.67 3.00 8.45
CA GLU A 172 -4.09 4.29 7.91
C GLU A 172 -4.08 4.34 6.37
N PRO A 173 -5.23 4.56 5.71
CA PRO A 173 -5.22 5.02 4.33
C PRO A 173 -4.67 6.45 4.30
N LEU A 174 -3.44 6.61 3.80
CA LEU A 174 -2.79 7.89 3.54
C LEU A 174 -3.62 8.75 2.56
N ASN A 175 -4.52 9.57 3.10
CA ASN A 175 -5.22 10.64 2.39
C ASN A 175 -4.44 11.94 2.57
N ARG A 176 -3.58 12.30 1.61
CA ARG A 176 -3.14 13.69 1.44
C ARG A 176 -3.78 14.29 0.20
N GLY A 177 -4.88 14.97 0.46
CA GLY A 177 -5.41 16.07 -0.32
C GLY A 177 -5.94 17.12 0.68
N ASN A 178 -5.07 18.06 1.07
CA ASN A 178 -5.38 19.33 1.75
C ASN A 178 -6.43 19.33 2.88
N ILE A 179 -6.30 18.51 3.93
CA ILE A 179 -7.03 18.74 5.20
C ILE A 179 -6.17 18.25 6.35
N SER A 180 -5.37 19.12 6.97
CA SER A 180 -4.69 18.77 8.23
C SER A 180 -5.20 19.56 9.43
N ASN A 181 -6.34 20.26 9.32
CA ASN A 181 -6.88 21.06 10.43
C ASN A 181 -8.40 20.88 10.71
N GLU A 182 -9.13 20.03 9.97
CA GLU A 182 -10.60 19.94 10.10
C GLU A 182 -11.14 18.61 10.62
N MET A 183 -10.30 17.64 11.00
CA MET A 183 -10.75 16.35 11.56
C MET A 183 -9.83 15.90 12.69
N SER A 184 -10.38 15.19 13.69
CA SER A 184 -9.63 14.66 14.82
C SER A 184 -9.99 13.21 15.10
N ASN A 185 -9.03 12.51 15.69
CA ASN A 185 -9.23 11.16 16.22
C ASN A 185 -9.85 11.24 17.61
N VAL A 186 -10.95 10.53 17.83
CA VAL A 186 -11.59 10.39 19.15
C VAL A 186 -11.90 8.92 19.44
N ASP A 187 -11.71 8.52 20.68
CA ASP A 187 -12.07 7.18 21.15
C ASP A 187 -13.56 7.14 21.53
N GLY A 188 -14.24 6.06 21.16
CA GLY A 188 -15.62 5.84 21.58
C GLY A 188 -16.12 4.44 21.23
N SER A 189 -17.38 4.15 21.55
CA SER A 189 -18.01 2.87 21.20
C SER A 189 -19.38 3.08 20.56
N ILE A 190 -19.68 2.33 19.49
CA ILE A 190 -21.01 2.35 18.87
C ILE A 190 -21.96 1.59 19.78
N VAL A 191 -22.94 2.29 20.35
CA VAL A 191 -23.98 1.73 21.22
C VAL A 191 -25.35 1.68 20.52
N GLY A 192 -25.51 2.36 19.39
CA GLY A 192 -26.74 2.36 18.58
C GLY A 192 -26.51 2.77 17.13
N GLU A 193 -27.44 2.44 16.25
CA GLU A 193 -27.32 2.68 14.81
C GLU A 193 -28.68 2.98 14.18
N THR A 194 -28.68 3.92 13.24
CA THR A 194 -29.78 4.20 12.31
C THR A 194 -29.24 4.21 10.87
N ASP A 195 -30.13 4.32 9.88
CA ASP A 195 -29.74 4.40 8.46
C ASP A 195 -28.76 5.54 8.16
N LYS A 196 -28.78 6.62 8.96
CA LYS A 196 -28.02 7.85 8.68
C LYS A 196 -26.99 8.23 9.75
N ALA A 197 -27.03 7.64 10.94
CA ALA A 197 -26.18 8.02 12.06
C ALA A 197 -25.86 6.85 12.98
N PHE A 198 -24.71 6.93 13.66
CA PHE A 198 -24.35 6.06 14.77
C PHE A 198 -24.51 6.81 16.09
N LEU A 199 -25.02 6.14 17.12
CA LEU A 199 -24.96 6.61 18.49
C LEU A 199 -23.61 6.16 19.05
N ILE A 200 -22.73 7.13 19.29
CA ILE A 200 -21.39 6.88 19.78
C ILE A 200 -21.32 7.35 21.23
N LYS A 201 -20.90 6.44 22.09
CA LYS A 201 -20.52 6.74 23.46
C LYS A 201 -19.04 7.11 23.50
N PHE A 202 -18.79 8.39 23.73
CA PHE A 202 -17.51 8.93 24.21
C PHE A 202 -17.50 8.84 25.74
N ASP A 203 -16.32 8.89 26.38
CA ASP A 203 -16.09 8.76 27.83
C ASP A 203 -17.34 8.88 28.72
N GLU A 204 -17.92 10.08 28.82
CA GLU A 204 -19.14 10.37 29.59
C GLU A 204 -20.33 10.88 28.75
N ILE A 205 -20.21 10.94 27.42
CA ILE A 205 -21.21 11.55 26.52
C ILE A 205 -21.64 10.56 25.45
N GLU A 206 -22.95 10.43 25.23
CA GLU A 206 -23.53 9.65 24.13
C GLU A 206 -24.18 10.60 23.12
N GLU A 207 -23.72 10.58 21.86
CA GLU A 207 -24.23 11.49 20.82
C GLU A 207 -24.42 10.78 19.47
N TRP A 208 -25.44 11.22 18.73
CA TRP A 208 -25.68 10.78 17.36
C TRP A 208 -24.75 11.49 16.37
N ILE A 209 -23.86 10.73 15.77
CA ILE A 209 -22.92 11.21 14.75
C ILE A 209 -23.36 10.73 13.37
N PRO A 210 -23.58 11.62 12.40
CA PRO A 210 -23.90 11.24 11.03
C PRO A 210 -22.84 10.33 10.42
N LYS A 211 -23.24 9.24 9.76
CA LYS A 211 -22.30 8.29 9.11
C LYS A 211 -21.40 9.00 8.09
N SER A 212 -21.92 10.03 7.41
CA SER A 212 -21.16 10.85 6.46
C SER A 212 -20.01 11.64 7.07
N ALA A 213 -20.08 11.93 8.38
CA ALA A 213 -19.07 12.69 9.11
C ALA A 213 -18.02 11.80 9.79
N ILE A 214 -18.19 10.47 9.73
CA ILE A 214 -17.23 9.50 10.21
C ILE A 214 -16.48 8.95 9.00
N LYS A 215 -15.16 9.16 8.96
CA LYS A 215 -14.34 8.77 7.80
C LYS A 215 -13.66 7.41 7.96
N ASN A 216 -13.78 6.79 9.14
CA ASN A 216 -13.27 5.44 9.36
C ASN A 216 -14.25 4.42 8.75
N GLN A 217 -13.99 3.95 7.53
CA GLN A 217 -14.84 2.99 6.81
C GLN A 217 -14.57 1.53 7.21
N SER A 218 -13.62 1.28 8.10
CA SER A 218 -13.23 -0.08 8.49
C SER A 218 -13.36 -0.21 10.01
N MET A 219 -14.43 -0.92 10.43
CA MET A 219 -14.75 -1.46 11.77
C MET A 219 -16.10 -0.94 12.30
N GLU A 220 -17.18 -1.62 11.89
CA GLU A 220 -18.52 -1.50 12.49
C GLU A 220 -18.67 -2.48 13.66
N GLN A 221 -17.73 -2.47 14.61
CA GLN A 221 -17.81 -3.35 15.77
C GLN A 221 -18.62 -2.68 16.88
N LYS A 222 -19.87 -3.12 17.05
CA LYS A 222 -20.75 -2.64 18.13
C LYS A 222 -20.18 -3.01 19.49
N ASN A 223 -20.31 -2.11 20.46
CA ASN A 223 -19.87 -2.28 21.86
C ASN A 223 -18.37 -2.54 22.07
N ILE A 224 -17.51 -2.15 21.12
CA ILE A 224 -16.06 -2.17 21.28
C ILE A 224 -15.54 -0.73 21.23
N SER A 225 -14.63 -0.38 22.15
CA SER A 225 -13.96 0.91 22.12
C SER A 225 -13.03 0.96 20.92
N GLN A 226 -13.23 1.95 20.04
CA GLN A 226 -12.50 2.10 18.79
C GLN A 226 -12.29 3.58 18.46
N LYS A 227 -11.30 3.85 17.61
CA LYS A 227 -10.98 5.19 17.13
C LYS A 227 -11.87 5.61 15.98
N PHE A 228 -12.50 6.77 16.12
CA PHE A 228 -13.25 7.42 15.06
C PHE A 228 -12.50 8.65 14.54
N ILE A 229 -12.48 8.79 13.22
CA ILE A 229 -12.07 10.03 12.54
C ILE A 229 -13.34 10.83 12.26
N ILE A 230 -13.54 11.92 13.01
CA ILE A 230 -14.74 12.76 12.95
C ILE A 230 -14.35 14.20 12.61
N ASP A 231 -15.20 14.89 11.84
CA ASP A 231 -15.03 16.31 11.54
C ASP A 231 -14.97 17.18 12.81
N ASN A 232 -13.99 18.09 12.88
CA ASN A 232 -13.71 18.97 14.00
C ASN A 232 -14.90 19.87 14.36
N TRP A 233 -15.73 20.26 13.40
CA TRP A 233 -16.91 21.10 13.68
C TRP A 233 -17.94 20.36 14.54
N ILE A 234 -18.05 19.03 14.41
CA ILE A 234 -18.92 18.20 15.25
C ILE A 234 -18.28 18.05 16.63
N LEU A 235 -16.99 17.74 16.67
CA LEU A 235 -16.28 17.54 17.94
C LEU A 235 -16.22 18.81 18.80
N LYS A 236 -16.05 19.98 18.18
CA LYS A 236 -16.14 21.29 18.84
C LYS A 236 -17.53 21.58 19.38
N LYS A 237 -18.57 21.22 18.62
CA LYS A 237 -19.97 21.34 19.08
C LYS A 237 -20.23 20.48 20.33
N LEU A 238 -19.54 19.35 20.45
CA LEU A 238 -19.65 18.42 21.58
C LEU A 238 -18.64 18.69 22.71
N ASN A 239 -17.83 19.75 22.61
CA ASN A 239 -16.73 20.06 23.53
C ASN A 239 -15.73 18.91 23.73
N LEU A 240 -15.59 18.02 22.75
CA LEU A 240 -14.63 16.91 22.77
C LEU A 240 -13.23 17.38 22.35
N ILE A 241 -13.13 18.52 21.66
CA ILE A 241 -11.88 19.20 21.30
C ILE A 241 -12.06 20.72 21.47
N LEU A 242 -10.95 21.44 21.68
CA LEU A 242 -10.89 22.90 21.79
C LEU A 242 -10.95 23.61 20.42
#